data_AF-A0A1M7TM11-F1
#
_entry.id   AF-A0A1M7TM11-F1
#
_cell.length_a   1.000
_cell.length_b   1.000
_cell.length_c   1.000
_cell.angle_alpha   90.00
_cell.angle_beta   90.00
_cell.angle_gamma   90.00
#
_symmetry.space_group_name_H-M   'P 1'
#
loop_
_entity.id
_entity.type
_entity.pdbx_description
1 polymer ?
#
loop_
_entity_poly.entity_id
_entity_poly.type
_entity_poly.pdbx_seq_one_letter_code
_entity_poly.pdbx_strand_id
1 'polypeptide(L)'
;MVIRKEDIHNLVERLPEDDQKTVFDFMQYLLNRSTQKEEGWEQINQADPDDEPLTEEELRQLNSDDGYVTGEDAKREFGLQVDLP
;
A
#
# COMPACT_ATOMS: atom_id res chain seq x y z
N MET A 1 1.80 0.83 -25.29
CA MET A 1 2.84 1.86 -25.52
C MET A 1 4.18 1.19 -25.30
N VAL A 2 5.07 1.17 -26.29
CA VAL A 2 6.42 0.59 -26.14
C VAL A 2 7.36 1.74 -25.84
N ILE A 3 7.83 1.83 -24.59
CA ILE A 3 8.84 2.81 -24.19
C ILE A 3 10.21 2.21 -24.50
N ARG A 4 11.05 2.94 -25.24
CA ARG A 4 12.42 2.48 -25.52
C ARG A 4 13.34 2.90 -24.37
N LYS A 5 14.43 2.17 -24.19
CA LYS A 5 15.43 2.49 -23.15
C LYS A 5 16.01 3.89 -23.36
N GLU A 6 16.23 4.27 -24.62
CA GLU A 6 16.74 5.59 -24.98
C GLU A 6 15.82 6.73 -24.51
N ASP A 7 14.49 6.51 -24.53
CA ASP A 7 13.53 7.54 -24.12
C ASP A 7 13.62 7.84 -22.61
N ILE A 8 13.89 6.81 -21.80
CA ILE A 8 14.05 6.94 -20.35
C ILE A 8 15.35 7.68 -20.02
N HIS A 9 16.46 7.33 -20.69
CA HIS A 9 17.74 8.02 -20.52
C HIS A 9 17.64 9.50 -20.85
N ASN A 10 17.03 9.84 -21.99
CA ASN A 10 16.82 11.22 -22.41
C ASN A 10 15.92 12.02 -21.44
N LEU A 11 14.99 11.34 -20.75
CA LEU A 11 14.14 11.96 -19.74
C LEU A 11 14.93 12.30 -18.48
N VAL A 12 15.75 11.37 -18.00
CA VAL A 12 16.60 11.56 -16.81
C VAL A 12 17.63 12.67 -17.03
N GLU A 13 18.25 12.74 -18.21
CA GLU A 13 19.24 13.77 -18.54
C GLU A 13 18.67 15.21 -18.55
N ARG A 14 17.36 15.36 -18.78
CA ARG A 14 16.70 16.67 -18.81
C ARG A 14 16.24 17.15 -17.44
N LEU A 15 16.33 16.30 -16.42
CA LEU A 15 15.91 16.65 -15.06
C LEU A 15 17.00 17.47 -14.36
N PRO A 16 16.60 18.41 -13.48
CA PRO A 16 17.51 19.02 -12.52
C PRO A 16 18.22 17.94 -11.67
N GLU A 17 19.47 18.19 -11.25
CA GLU A 17 20.24 17.23 -10.45
C GLU A 17 19.50 16.77 -9.19
N ASP A 18 18.76 17.66 -8.54
CA ASP A 18 17.95 17.36 -7.35
C ASP A 18 16.85 16.31 -7.65
N ASP A 19 16.28 16.34 -8.85
CA ASP A 19 15.21 15.44 -9.27
C ASP A 19 15.74 14.13 -9.86
N GLN A 20 16.98 14.12 -10.38
CA GLN A 20 17.63 12.90 -10.89
C GLN A 20 17.78 11.84 -9.79
N LYS A 21 18.11 12.27 -8.57
CA LYS A 21 18.18 11.36 -7.41
C LYS A 21 16.82 10.74 -7.12
N THR A 22 15.76 11.54 -7.10
CA THR A 22 14.40 11.04 -6.87
C THR A 22 13.97 10.02 -7.92
N VAL A 23 14.29 10.26 -9.19
CA VAL A 23 13.97 9.30 -10.26
C VAL A 23 14.81 8.03 -10.14
N PHE A 24 16.08 8.13 -9.77
CA PHE A 24 16.92 6.97 -9.49
C PHE A 24 16.34 6.12 -8.35
N ASP A 25 16.00 6.75 -7.24
CA ASP A 25 15.40 6.09 -6.07
C ASP A 25 14.07 5.40 -6.45
N PHE A 26 13.25 6.07 -7.28
CA PHE A 26 11.99 5.49 -7.75
C PHE A 26 12.20 4.30 -8.70
N MET A 27 13.17 4.36 -9.62
CA MET A 27 13.50 3.21 -10.47
C MET A 27 14.01 2.03 -9.66
N GLN A 28 14.82 2.26 -8.63
CA GLN A 28 15.26 1.22 -7.68
C GLN A 28 14.07 0.59 -6.95
N TYR A 29 13.12 1.41 -6.46
CA TYR A 29 11.89 0.93 -5.85
C TYR A 29 11.08 0.04 -6.81
N LEU A 30 10.89 0.48 -8.06
CA LEU A 30 10.14 -0.29 -9.05
C LEU A 30 10.80 -1.64 -9.35
N LEU A 31 12.13 -1.68 -9.43
CA LEU A 31 12.88 -2.93 -9.59
C LEU A 31 12.66 -3.83 -8.38
N ASN A 32 12.83 -3.31 -7.16
CA ASN A 32 12.65 -4.07 -5.94
C ASN A 32 11.21 -4.61 -5.81
N ARG A 33 10.20 -3.78 -6.06
CA ARG A 33 8.79 -4.17 -6.11
C ARG A 33 8.50 -5.21 -7.20
N SER A 34 9.17 -5.13 -8.35
CA SER A 34 8.95 -6.13 -9.40
C SER A 34 9.53 -7.51 -9.04
N THR A 35 10.60 -7.52 -8.23
CA THR A 35 11.25 -8.75 -7.73
C THR A 35 10.58 -9.30 -6.47
N GLN A 36 10.17 -8.42 -5.57
CA GLN A 36 9.25 -8.68 -4.47
C GLN A 36 7.85 -8.54 -5.03
N LYS A 37 7.43 -9.49 -5.87
CA LYS A 37 5.98 -9.67 -6.04
C LYS A 37 5.46 -9.84 -4.63
N GLU A 38 4.74 -8.82 -4.14
CA GLU A 38 3.92 -8.93 -2.94
C GLU A 38 3.29 -10.30 -3.04
N GLU A 39 3.55 -11.15 -2.04
CA GLU A 39 2.86 -12.41 -1.95
C GLU A 39 1.40 -12.07 -2.13
N GLY A 40 0.84 -12.47 -3.28
CA GLY A 40 -0.49 -11.98 -3.65
C GLY A 40 -1.44 -12.35 -2.52
N TRP A 41 -2.57 -11.67 -2.38
CA TRP A 41 -3.59 -12.06 -1.40
C TRP A 41 -3.89 -13.57 -1.41
N GLU A 42 -3.73 -14.22 -2.56
CA GLU A 42 -3.76 -15.68 -2.74
C GLU A 42 -2.68 -16.46 -1.98
N GLN A 43 -1.45 -15.97 -1.94
CA GLN A 43 -0.32 -16.57 -1.21
C GLN A 43 -0.45 -16.33 0.29
N ILE A 44 -0.87 -15.12 0.71
CA ILE A 44 -1.17 -14.81 2.11
C ILE A 44 -2.33 -15.68 2.63
N ASN A 45 -3.38 -15.89 1.84
CA ASN A 45 -4.48 -16.80 2.18
C ASN A 45 -4.06 -18.28 2.28
N GLN A 46 -2.96 -18.66 1.62
CA GLN A 46 -2.43 -20.02 1.63
C GLN A 46 -1.32 -20.21 2.68
N ALA A 47 -0.84 -19.12 3.28
CA ALA A 47 0.16 -19.18 4.33
C ALA A 47 -0.46 -19.71 5.63
N ASP A 48 0.36 -20.39 6.43
CA ASP A 48 -0.05 -20.81 7.76
C ASP A 48 -0.29 -19.57 8.65
N PRO A 49 -1.32 -19.58 9.51
CA PRO A 49 -1.52 -18.53 10.50
C PRO A 49 -0.26 -18.40 11.37
N ASP A 50 0.12 -17.16 11.66
CA ASP A 50 1.19 -16.92 12.61
C ASP A 50 0.72 -17.15 14.04
N ASP A 51 1.61 -17.67 14.88
CA ASP A 51 1.40 -17.93 16.30
C ASP A 51 1.94 -16.79 17.19
N GLU A 52 2.41 -15.68 16.60
CA GLU A 52 2.90 -14.51 17.34
C GLU A 52 1.78 -13.89 18.19
N PRO A 53 1.96 -13.79 19.52
CA PRO A 53 0.97 -13.18 20.39
C PRO A 53 0.94 -11.66 20.18
N LEU A 54 -0.25 -11.08 20.27
CA LEU A 54 -0.42 -9.63 20.21
C LEU A 54 0.40 -8.93 21.31
N THR A 55 1.03 -7.83 20.93
CA THR A 55 1.70 -6.93 21.86
C THR A 55 0.70 -6.19 22.75
N GLU A 56 1.17 -5.62 23.87
CA GLU A 56 0.32 -4.84 24.78
C GLU A 56 -0.36 -3.65 24.09
N GLU A 57 0.33 -3.02 23.14
CA GLU A 57 -0.18 -1.91 22.35
C GLU A 57 -1.30 -2.36 21.40
N GLU A 58 -1.10 -3.46 20.69
CA GLU A 58 -2.11 -4.04 19.79
C GLU A 58 -3.34 -4.49 20.57
N LEU A 59 -3.16 -5.09 21.75
CA LEU A 59 -4.26 -5.41 22.65
C LEU A 59 -5.01 -4.16 23.11
N ARG A 60 -4.31 -3.05 23.40
CA ARG A 60 -4.97 -1.78 23.77
C ARG A 60 -5.79 -1.23 22.60
N GLN A 61 -5.24 -1.27 21.38
CA GLN A 61 -5.93 -0.80 20.17
C GLN A 61 -7.14 -1.67 19.84
N LEU A 62 -6.99 -2.99 19.91
CA LEU A 62 -8.07 -3.95 19.64
C LEU A 62 -9.25 -3.78 20.61
N ASN A 63 -8.96 -3.47 21.87
CA ASN A 63 -9.99 -3.25 22.91
C ASN A 63 -10.46 -1.79 22.99
N SER A 64 -10.00 -0.90 22.12
CA SER A 64 -10.48 0.48 22.05
C SER A 64 -11.65 0.59 21.07
N ASP A 65 -12.64 1.40 21.40
CA ASP A 65 -13.70 1.80 20.46
C ASP A 65 -13.24 2.94 19.53
N ASP A 66 -12.01 3.45 19.72
CA ASP A 66 -11.45 4.53 18.91
C ASP A 66 -11.21 4.08 17.46
N GLY A 67 -11.74 4.84 16.51
CA GLY A 67 -11.59 4.56 15.08
C GLY A 67 -12.66 3.62 14.50
N TYR A 68 -13.53 3.06 15.33
CA TYR A 68 -14.76 2.43 14.84
C TYR A 68 -15.79 3.50 14.48
N VAL A 69 -16.44 3.30 13.34
CA VAL A 69 -17.50 4.16 12.84
C VAL A 69 -18.80 3.36 12.90
N THR A 70 -19.87 3.97 13.42
CA THR A 70 -21.15 3.28 13.47
C THR A 70 -21.68 3.05 12.06
N GLY A 71 -22.51 2.01 11.87
CA GLY A 71 -23.14 1.75 10.58
C GLY A 71 -23.93 2.96 10.04
N GLU A 72 -24.54 3.73 10.94
CA GLU A 72 -25.24 4.98 10.63
C GLU A 72 -24.30 6.08 10.14
N ASP A 73 -23.14 6.25 10.78
CA ASP A 73 -22.14 7.23 10.38
C ASP A 73 -21.54 6.88 9.00
N ALA A 74 -21.23 5.61 8.76
CA ALA A 74 -20.75 5.12 7.47
C ALA A 74 -21.83 5.30 6.37
N LYS A 75 -23.10 5.01 6.69
CA LYS A 75 -24.21 5.21 5.76
C LYS A 75 -24.34 6.67 5.34
N ARG A 76 -24.21 7.60 6.30
CA ARG A 76 -24.25 9.05 6.05
C ARG A 76 -23.07 9.52 5.19
N GLU A 77 -21.86 9.05 5.48
CA GLU A 77 -20.64 9.50 4.80
C GLU A 77 -20.49 8.94 3.38
N PHE A 78 -20.86 7.67 3.17
CA PHE A 78 -20.74 6.99 1.88
C PHE A 78 -22.04 7.01 1.05
N GLY A 79 -23.13 7.60 1.57
CA GLY A 79 -24.41 7.70 0.87
C GLY A 79 -25.08 6.35 0.62
N LEU A 80 -24.93 5.40 1.55
CA LEU A 80 -25.45 4.04 1.38
C LEU A 80 -26.98 4.02 1.58
N GLN A 81 -27.67 3.24 0.75
CA GLN A 81 -29.13 3.07 0.85
C GLN A 81 -29.55 1.90 1.73
N VAL A 82 -28.58 1.16 2.28
CA VAL A 82 -28.79 -0.01 3.12
C VAL A 82 -28.35 0.31 4.54
N ASP A 83 -29.08 -0.24 5.53
CA ASP A 83 -28.63 -0.23 6.91
C ASP A 83 -27.50 -1.25 7.04
N LEU A 84 -26.35 -0.80 7.54
CA LEU A 84 -25.26 -1.67 7.92
C LEU A 84 -25.56 -2.22 9.32
N PRO A 85 -25.31 -3.53 9.57
CA PRO A 85 -25.59 -4.17 10.86
C PRO A 85 -24.77 -3.58 12.01
#